data_AF-A0A6A6YAD0-F1
#
_entry.id   AF-A0A6A6YAD0-F1
#
_cell.length_a   1.000
_cell.length_b   1.000
_cell.length_c   1.000
_cell.angle_alpha   90.00
_cell.angle_beta   90.00
_cell.angle_gamma   90.00
#
_symmetry.space_group_name_H-M   'P 1'
#
loop_
_entity.id
_entity.type
_entity.pdbx_description
1 polymer ?
#
loop_
_entity_poly.entity_id
_entity_poly.type
_entity_poly.pdbx_seq_one_letter_code
_entity_poly.pdbx_strand_id
1 'polypeptide(L)'
;MGSRRPSSRPLDSGPKSRELLQGLMGLRDPPNQPDVVFIAIYIKYASWASGKAQNAVIEVGISTLDMRQVHDIHPSVSGAAWITKIRSRHIRIAEWRTLFTTATSQGHPLSCAKDFEFGKSESVDGTALRDKIWKALHIMDGHSRGSGTHRKVVLVINGHQEADEYLGRVGLSLSELSTIETVLNVQKMETTVGPLLPESPISLSGLLERYGIEPLWLHNAGNQATCK
;
A
#
# COMPACT_ATOMS: atom_id res chain seq x y z
N MET A 1 26.29 3.49 -26.01
CA MET A 1 25.85 4.46 -24.99
C MET A 1 24.87 3.76 -24.06
N GLY A 2 25.35 3.29 -22.90
CA GLY A 2 24.54 2.52 -21.95
C GLY A 2 23.88 3.44 -20.92
N SER A 3 22.56 3.62 -21.03
CA SER A 3 21.76 4.21 -19.96
C SER A 3 21.60 3.18 -18.84
N ARG A 4 22.32 3.37 -17.73
CA ARG A 4 22.08 2.60 -16.50
C ARG A 4 20.69 2.94 -15.99
N ARG A 5 19.75 2.00 -16.09
CA ARG A 5 18.42 2.08 -15.47
C ARG A 5 18.59 2.01 -13.94
N PRO A 6 17.90 2.85 -13.16
CA PRO A 6 17.86 2.67 -11.71
C PRO A 6 17.07 1.39 -11.42
N SER A 7 17.71 0.41 -10.81
CA SER A 7 17.01 -0.74 -10.23
C SER A 7 16.35 -0.28 -8.92
N SER A 8 15.02 -0.37 -8.84
CA SER A 8 14.29 -0.22 -7.59
C SER A 8 14.76 -1.32 -6.64
N ARG A 9 15.56 -0.96 -5.63
CA ARG A 9 16.08 -1.93 -4.68
C ARG A 9 15.02 -2.20 -3.61
N PRO A 10 14.65 -3.47 -3.38
CA PRO A 10 14.01 -3.87 -2.12
C PRO A 10 14.89 -3.41 -0.96
N LEU A 11 14.30 -2.92 0.12
CA LEU A 11 15.06 -2.61 1.33
C LEU A 11 15.63 -3.89 1.93
N ASP A 12 16.96 -3.95 2.02
CA ASP A 12 17.76 -5.08 2.50
C ASP A 12 17.84 -5.06 4.04
N SER A 13 17.77 -6.22 4.69
CA SER A 13 17.60 -6.31 6.15
C SER A 13 18.84 -5.86 6.93
N GLY A 14 18.76 -4.73 7.66
CA GLY A 14 19.83 -4.24 8.54
C GLY A 14 19.62 -2.82 9.08
N PRO A 15 20.59 -2.26 9.84
CA PRO A 15 20.54 -0.89 10.42
C PRO A 15 20.22 0.20 9.39
N LYS A 16 20.71 0.01 8.17
CA LYS A 16 20.45 0.88 7.02
C LYS A 16 18.97 1.00 6.67
N SER A 17 18.18 -0.04 6.90
CA SER A 17 16.73 -0.03 6.62
C SER A 17 15.97 0.82 7.62
N ARG A 18 16.35 0.79 8.90
CA ARG A 18 15.78 1.67 9.93
C ARG A 18 16.12 3.13 9.65
N GLU A 19 17.38 3.43 9.35
CA GLU A 19 17.82 4.79 9.03
C GLU A 19 17.15 5.32 7.75
N LEU A 20 16.97 4.48 6.73
CA LEU A 20 16.26 4.85 5.51
C LEU A 20 14.79 5.15 5.81
N LEU A 21 14.10 4.30 6.56
CA LEU A 21 12.72 4.53 7.00
C LEU A 21 12.57 5.83 7.80
N GLN A 22 13.45 6.06 8.77
CA GLN A 22 13.47 7.32 9.53
C GLN A 22 13.69 8.51 8.61
N GLY A 23 14.58 8.39 7.62
CA GLY A 23 14.81 9.43 6.62
C GLY A 23 13.59 9.70 5.74
N LEU A 24 12.91 8.66 5.26
CA LEU A 24 11.69 8.80 4.45
C LEU A 24 10.53 9.39 5.25
N MET A 25 10.52 9.20 6.57
CA MET A 25 9.50 9.75 7.47
C MET A 25 9.88 11.11 8.09
N GLY A 26 11.10 11.63 7.88
CA GLY A 26 11.50 12.91 8.47
C GLY A 26 11.90 12.81 9.95
N LEU A 27 12.15 11.59 10.44
CA LEU A 27 12.42 11.27 11.85
C LEU A 27 13.91 11.11 12.16
N ARG A 28 14.80 11.64 11.31
CA ARG A 28 16.24 11.68 11.58
C ARG A 28 16.60 12.81 12.54
N ASP A 29 17.79 12.71 13.12
CA ASP A 29 18.43 13.80 13.86
C ASP A 29 19.74 14.20 13.12
N PRO A 30 19.88 15.44 12.62
CA PRO A 30 18.87 16.50 12.62
C PRO A 30 17.65 16.16 11.73
N PRO A 31 16.47 16.75 12.01
CA PRO A 31 15.27 16.54 11.21
C PRO A 31 15.50 16.86 9.73
N ASN A 32 14.99 16.00 8.86
CA ASN A 32 14.96 16.22 7.42
C ASN A 32 13.52 16.43 6.94
N GLN A 33 13.35 17.09 5.79
CA GLN A 33 12.04 17.29 5.15
C GLN A 33 11.91 16.34 3.96
N PRO A 34 11.38 15.11 4.15
CA PRO A 34 11.24 14.16 3.06
C PRO A 34 10.20 14.65 2.05
N ASP A 35 10.54 14.50 0.77
CA ASP A 35 9.66 14.84 -0.34
C ASP A 35 9.23 13.58 -1.11
N VAL A 36 8.50 12.73 -0.41
CA VAL A 36 7.97 11.45 -0.94
C VAL A 36 6.49 11.31 -0.61
N VAL A 37 5.82 10.45 -1.37
CA VAL A 37 4.45 10.00 -1.07
C VAL A 37 4.48 8.51 -0.77
N PHE A 38 4.01 8.14 0.42
CA PHE A 38 3.76 6.73 0.74
C PHE A 38 2.45 6.31 0.08
N ILE A 39 2.48 5.21 -0.67
CA ILE A 39 1.29 4.65 -1.30
C ILE A 39 1.19 3.17 -0.92
N ALA A 40 0.24 2.85 -0.06
CA ALA A 40 -0.13 1.49 0.26
C ALA A 40 -1.14 0.94 -0.75
N ILE A 41 -0.88 -0.25 -1.28
CA ILE A 41 -1.82 -0.94 -2.18
C ILE A 41 -2.22 -2.28 -1.58
N TYR A 42 -3.51 -2.60 -1.64
CA TYR A 42 -4.04 -3.94 -1.38
C TYR A 42 -4.85 -4.45 -2.57
N ILE A 43 -4.40 -5.52 -3.23
CA ILE A 43 -5.08 -6.19 -4.35
C ILE A 43 -5.77 -7.45 -3.82
N LYS A 44 -7.10 -7.49 -3.91
CA LYS A 44 -7.91 -8.65 -3.52
C LYS A 44 -8.32 -9.44 -4.76
N TYR A 45 -8.15 -10.75 -4.68
CA TYR A 45 -8.53 -11.69 -5.73
C TYR A 45 -9.50 -12.74 -5.18
N ALA A 46 -10.41 -13.21 -6.05
CA ALA A 46 -11.40 -14.23 -5.71
C ALA A 46 -10.81 -15.64 -5.78
N SER A 47 -9.88 -15.97 -4.86
CA SER A 47 -9.26 -17.31 -4.79
C SER A 47 -10.26 -18.43 -4.48
N TRP A 48 -11.36 -18.10 -3.81
CA TRP A 48 -12.44 -19.02 -3.45
C TRP A 48 -13.45 -19.23 -4.58
N ALA A 49 -13.44 -18.38 -5.62
CA ALA A 49 -14.39 -18.49 -6.72
C ALA A 49 -13.95 -19.56 -7.72
N SER A 50 -14.91 -20.08 -8.50
CA SER A 50 -14.68 -21.04 -9.58
C SER A 50 -15.04 -20.42 -10.94
N GLY A 51 -14.62 -21.09 -12.03
CA GLY A 51 -14.92 -20.65 -13.39
C GLY A 51 -14.24 -19.33 -13.75
N LYS A 52 -14.94 -18.45 -14.47
CA LYS A 52 -14.37 -17.18 -14.99
C LYS A 52 -13.89 -16.21 -13.92
N ALA A 53 -14.42 -16.31 -12.70
CA ALA A 53 -14.05 -15.44 -11.59
C ALA A 53 -12.88 -15.98 -10.77
N GLN A 54 -12.43 -17.21 -11.01
CA GLN A 54 -11.36 -17.83 -10.23
C GLN A 54 -10.07 -17.00 -10.34
N ASN A 55 -9.59 -16.53 -9.19
CA ASN A 55 -8.42 -15.64 -9.07
C ASN A 55 -8.53 -14.30 -9.82
N ALA A 56 -9.73 -13.91 -10.26
CA ALA A 56 -9.95 -12.58 -10.80
C ALA A 56 -9.70 -11.52 -9.72
N VAL A 57 -9.12 -10.38 -10.10
CA VAL A 57 -9.03 -9.21 -9.23
C VAL A 57 -10.42 -8.62 -9.06
N ILE A 58 -10.85 -8.44 -7.81
CA ILE A 58 -12.23 -8.01 -7.48
C ILE A 58 -12.30 -6.69 -6.75
N GLU A 59 -11.27 -6.37 -5.97
CA GLU A 59 -11.16 -5.12 -5.22
C GLU A 59 -9.70 -4.66 -5.19
N VAL A 60 -9.47 -3.36 -5.22
CA VAL A 60 -8.15 -2.74 -4.98
C VAL A 60 -8.31 -1.58 -4.01
N GLY A 61 -7.56 -1.63 -2.91
CA GLY A 61 -7.40 -0.50 -2.00
C GLY A 61 -6.13 0.27 -2.32
N ILE A 62 -6.21 1.59 -2.23
CA ILE A 62 -5.06 2.49 -2.37
C ILE A 62 -5.14 3.53 -1.25
N SER A 63 -4.12 3.59 -0.41
CA SER A 63 -4.02 4.58 0.67
C SER A 63 -2.75 5.40 0.51
N THR A 64 -2.86 6.72 0.63
CA THR A 64 -1.78 7.65 0.35
C THR A 64 -1.50 8.56 1.54
N LEU A 65 -0.23 8.74 1.88
CA LEU A 65 0.27 9.75 2.82
C LEU A 65 1.35 10.58 2.13
N ASP A 66 1.07 11.85 1.85
CA ASP A 66 2.04 12.78 1.30
C ASP A 66 2.84 13.43 2.44
N MET A 67 4.15 13.23 2.47
CA MET A 67 4.99 13.76 3.55
C MET A 67 4.99 15.28 3.61
N ARG A 68 4.69 15.98 2.50
CA ARG A 68 4.49 17.44 2.51
C ARG A 68 3.29 17.85 3.36
N GLN A 69 2.31 16.97 3.63
CA GLN A 69 1.14 17.29 4.46
C GLN A 69 1.38 17.11 5.95
N VAL A 70 2.50 16.49 6.33
CA VAL A 70 2.82 16.14 7.73
C VAL A 70 4.16 16.67 8.21
N HIS A 71 4.94 17.35 7.36
CA HIS A 71 6.28 17.85 7.70
C HIS A 71 6.33 18.69 9.00
N ASP A 72 5.34 19.55 9.21
CA ASP A 72 5.23 20.40 10.41
C ASP A 72 4.30 19.80 11.48
N ILE A 73 3.85 18.56 11.30
CA ILE A 73 2.94 17.88 12.23
C ILE A 73 3.73 16.86 13.02
N HIS A 74 3.82 17.05 14.34
CA HIS A 74 4.38 16.02 15.20
C HIS A 74 3.51 14.74 15.12
N PRO A 75 4.08 13.54 14.89
CA PRO A 75 3.31 12.31 14.68
C PRO A 75 2.36 11.97 15.83
N SER A 76 2.67 12.44 17.04
CA SER A 76 1.99 12.09 18.29
C SER A 76 2.17 10.60 18.63
N VAL A 77 1.59 10.14 19.74
CA VAL A 77 1.66 8.72 20.13
C VAL A 77 1.09 7.86 19.00
N SER A 78 1.84 6.84 18.60
CA SER A 78 1.46 5.90 17.54
C SER A 78 1.10 6.53 16.19
N GLY A 79 1.59 7.73 15.88
CA GLY A 79 1.34 8.37 14.58
C GLY A 79 -0.07 8.93 14.39
N ALA A 80 -0.88 9.03 15.45
CA ALA A 80 -2.29 9.41 15.39
C ALA A 80 -2.56 10.71 14.60
N ALA A 81 -1.68 11.70 14.70
CA ALA A 81 -1.84 12.96 13.97
C ALA A 81 -1.66 12.78 12.45
N TRP A 82 -0.72 11.92 12.03
CA TRP A 82 -0.46 11.64 10.62
C TRP A 82 -1.54 10.76 10.00
N ILE A 83 -2.12 9.83 10.77
CA ILE A 83 -3.23 8.98 10.31
C ILE A 83 -4.39 9.83 9.78
N THR A 84 -4.68 10.98 10.39
CA THR A 84 -5.72 11.91 9.92
C THR A 84 -5.46 12.52 8.54
N LYS A 85 -4.24 12.41 8.02
CA LYS A 85 -3.82 12.91 6.69
C LYS A 85 -3.81 11.81 5.63
N ILE A 86 -4.04 10.56 6.00
CA ILE A 86 -4.15 9.45 5.05
C ILE A 86 -5.41 9.65 4.21
N ARG A 87 -5.26 9.47 2.89
CA ARG A 87 -6.38 9.48 1.95
C ARG A 87 -6.50 8.11 1.31
N SER A 88 -7.69 7.52 1.41
CA SER A 88 -7.91 6.15 0.97
C SER A 88 -8.96 6.09 -0.12
N ARG A 89 -8.74 5.18 -1.06
CA ARG A 89 -9.64 4.86 -2.16
C ARG A 89 -9.88 3.36 -2.17
N HIS A 90 -11.10 2.98 -2.50
CA HIS A 90 -11.50 1.60 -2.64
C HIS A 90 -12.13 1.41 -4.02
N ILE A 91 -11.48 0.61 -4.86
CA ILE A 91 -11.92 0.31 -6.21
C ILE A 91 -12.54 -1.09 -6.21
N ARG A 92 -13.75 -1.20 -6.74
CA ARG A 92 -14.45 -2.47 -6.98
C ARG A 92 -14.54 -2.70 -8.49
N ILE A 93 -14.17 -3.89 -8.93
CA ILE A 93 -14.21 -4.25 -10.35
C ILE A 93 -15.66 -4.52 -10.75
N ALA A 94 -16.15 -3.78 -11.73
CA ALA A 94 -17.57 -3.69 -12.08
C ALA A 94 -18.15 -5.06 -12.46
N GLU A 95 -17.38 -5.84 -13.22
CA GLU A 95 -17.68 -7.19 -13.70
C GLU A 95 -17.93 -8.17 -12.56
N TRP A 96 -17.29 -7.93 -11.40
CA TRP A 96 -17.34 -8.79 -10.24
C TRP A 96 -18.06 -8.16 -9.05
N ARG A 97 -18.74 -7.02 -9.21
CA ARG A 97 -19.32 -6.27 -8.09
C ARG A 97 -20.36 -7.07 -7.28
N THR A 98 -21.00 -8.05 -7.90
CA THR A 98 -22.01 -8.92 -7.29
C THR A 98 -21.44 -10.24 -6.79
N LEU A 99 -20.15 -10.49 -7.02
CA LEU A 99 -19.47 -11.69 -6.55
C LEU A 99 -19.40 -11.67 -5.02
N PHE A 100 -19.86 -12.75 -4.39
CA PHE A 100 -20.01 -12.84 -2.94
C PHE A 100 -19.82 -14.29 -2.46
N THR A 101 -19.31 -14.43 -1.24
CA THR A 101 -19.21 -15.68 -0.48
C THR A 101 -19.58 -15.45 0.99
N THR A 102 -20.19 -16.44 1.62
CA THR A 102 -20.45 -16.47 3.07
C THR A 102 -19.27 -17.00 3.89
N ALA A 103 -18.19 -17.41 3.23
CA ALA A 103 -17.01 -17.94 3.90
C ALA A 103 -16.32 -16.89 4.78
N THR A 104 -15.67 -17.38 5.83
CA THR A 104 -14.91 -16.59 6.81
C THR A 104 -13.45 -17.04 6.85
N SER A 105 -12.54 -16.14 7.16
CA SER A 105 -11.14 -16.44 7.50
C SER A 105 -10.80 -15.80 8.83
N GLN A 106 -10.26 -16.60 9.77
CA GLN A 106 -9.92 -16.13 11.12
C GLN A 106 -11.10 -15.42 11.83
N GLY A 107 -12.33 -15.88 11.62
CA GLY A 107 -13.54 -15.26 12.16
C GLY A 107 -14.04 -14.01 11.42
N HIS A 108 -13.33 -13.52 10.40
CA HIS A 108 -13.75 -12.36 9.61
C HIS A 108 -14.44 -12.80 8.29
N PRO A 109 -15.56 -12.18 7.90
CA PRO A 109 -16.20 -12.44 6.61
C PRO A 109 -15.30 -12.07 5.43
N LEU A 110 -15.18 -12.95 4.43
CA LEU A 110 -14.39 -12.66 3.23
C LEU A 110 -15.03 -11.60 2.31
N SER A 111 -16.33 -11.38 2.43
CA SER A 111 -17.11 -10.50 1.55
C SER A 111 -17.61 -9.26 2.29
N CYS A 112 -16.76 -8.25 2.44
CA CYS A 112 -17.08 -6.96 3.05
C CYS A 112 -16.78 -5.76 2.13
N ALA A 113 -16.93 -5.95 0.81
CA ALA A 113 -16.68 -4.91 -0.19
C ALA A 113 -17.58 -3.67 -0.05
N LYS A 114 -18.70 -3.79 0.68
CA LYS A 114 -19.63 -2.68 0.93
C LYS A 114 -19.20 -1.82 2.13
N ASP A 115 -18.34 -2.37 2.99
CA ASP A 115 -18.03 -1.82 4.30
C ASP A 115 -16.67 -1.09 4.27
N PHE A 116 -16.58 -0.11 3.37
CA PHE A 116 -15.41 0.76 3.26
C PHE A 116 -15.53 1.93 4.23
N GLU A 117 -14.62 1.99 5.21
CA GLU A 117 -14.73 2.93 6.34
C GLU A 117 -14.20 4.33 6.03
N PHE A 118 -13.43 4.47 4.95
CA PHE A 118 -12.71 5.71 4.63
C PHE A 118 -13.33 6.48 3.45
N GLY A 119 -14.58 6.16 3.08
CA GLY A 119 -15.32 6.90 2.05
C GLY A 119 -16.28 6.03 1.24
N LYS A 120 -16.38 6.32 -0.06
CA LYS A 120 -17.25 5.58 -0.99
C LYS A 120 -16.42 4.75 -1.96
N SER A 121 -16.83 3.51 -2.15
CA SER A 121 -16.23 2.61 -3.13
C SER A 121 -16.48 3.11 -4.56
N GLU A 122 -15.44 3.15 -5.38
CA GLU A 122 -15.49 3.43 -6.80
C GLU A 122 -15.79 2.13 -7.57
N SER A 123 -16.66 2.20 -8.57
CA SER A 123 -16.86 1.09 -9.51
C SER A 123 -16.04 1.37 -10.77
N VAL A 124 -15.17 0.43 -11.16
CA VAL A 124 -14.25 0.59 -12.29
C VAL A 124 -14.32 -0.64 -13.17
N ASP A 125 -14.38 -0.46 -14.49
CA ASP A 125 -14.25 -1.54 -15.47
C ASP A 125 -12.85 -2.15 -15.38
N GLY A 126 -12.74 -3.48 -15.41
CA GLY A 126 -11.48 -4.20 -15.29
C GLY A 126 -10.43 -3.74 -16.32
N THR A 127 -10.86 -3.35 -17.53
CA THR A 127 -9.96 -2.81 -18.57
C THR A 127 -9.35 -1.46 -18.21
N ALA A 128 -10.00 -0.68 -17.34
CA ALA A 128 -9.51 0.62 -16.86
C ALA A 128 -8.69 0.53 -15.57
N LEU A 129 -8.60 -0.65 -14.94
CA LEU A 129 -7.95 -0.84 -13.65
C LEU A 129 -6.45 -0.47 -13.70
N ARG A 130 -5.74 -0.98 -14.71
CA ARG A 130 -4.30 -0.74 -14.89
C ARG A 130 -4.00 0.75 -14.92
N ASP A 131 -4.70 1.50 -15.77
CA ASP A 131 -4.53 2.94 -15.92
C ASP A 131 -4.88 3.72 -14.66
N LYS A 132 -5.88 3.27 -13.90
CA LYS A 132 -6.25 3.88 -12.61
C LYS A 132 -5.16 3.73 -11.57
N ILE A 133 -4.54 2.54 -11.47
CA ILE A 133 -3.43 2.29 -10.53
C ILE A 133 -2.18 3.04 -11.00
N TRP A 134 -1.89 3.01 -12.30
CA TRP A 134 -0.79 3.77 -12.89
C TRP A 134 -0.83 5.25 -12.52
N LYS A 135 -1.99 5.89 -12.71
CA LYS A 135 -2.21 7.30 -12.35
C LYS A 135 -2.06 7.56 -10.84
N ALA A 136 -2.47 6.61 -9.99
CA ALA A 136 -2.29 6.75 -8.55
C ALA A 136 -0.80 6.73 -8.16
N LEU A 137 0.02 5.96 -8.88
CA LEU A 137 1.48 5.87 -8.67
C LEU A 137 2.28 6.94 -9.41
N HIS A 138 1.66 7.70 -10.33
CA HIS A 138 2.26 8.80 -11.09
C HIS A 138 1.65 10.14 -10.67
N ILE A 139 2.06 10.62 -9.50
CA ILE A 139 1.58 11.90 -8.95
C ILE A 139 2.38 13.04 -9.58
N MET A 140 1.71 13.93 -10.31
CA MET A 140 2.33 15.15 -10.83
C MET A 140 2.80 16.05 -9.69
N ASP A 141 4.02 16.56 -9.78
CA ASP A 141 4.52 17.55 -8.82
C ASP A 141 4.08 18.96 -9.20
N GLY A 142 3.03 19.44 -8.54
CA GLY A 142 2.52 20.80 -8.73
C GLY A 142 3.45 21.93 -8.27
N HIS A 143 4.56 21.63 -7.59
CA HIS A 143 5.51 22.65 -7.10
C HIS A 143 6.71 22.85 -8.05
N SER A 144 6.87 22.00 -9.05
CA SER A 144 7.99 22.08 -9.99
C SER A 144 7.77 23.20 -11.01
N ARG A 145 8.62 24.25 -10.96
CA ARG A 145 8.56 25.46 -11.82
C ARG A 145 9.03 25.22 -13.28
N GLY A 146 8.96 23.99 -13.79
CA GLY A 146 9.35 23.58 -15.14
C GLY A 146 8.94 22.13 -15.42
N SER A 147 9.08 21.68 -16.70
CA SER A 147 8.74 20.34 -17.25
C SER A 147 8.15 19.36 -16.23
N GLY A 148 6.82 19.25 -16.21
CA GLY A 148 6.03 18.48 -15.23
C GLY A 148 6.71 17.19 -14.74
N THR A 149 7.38 17.30 -13.59
CA THR A 149 8.02 16.18 -12.92
C THR A 149 6.97 15.41 -12.11
N HIS A 150 7.28 14.16 -11.79
CA HIS A 150 6.45 13.35 -10.92
C HIS A 150 7.07 13.27 -9.53
N ARG A 151 6.23 13.17 -8.49
CA ARG A 151 6.65 12.94 -7.11
C ARG A 151 7.26 11.55 -6.97
N LYS A 152 8.25 11.43 -6.08
CA LYS A 152 8.81 10.15 -5.68
C LYS A 152 7.80 9.40 -4.80
N VAL A 153 7.69 8.10 -5.02
CA VAL A 153 6.75 7.22 -4.32
C VAL A 153 7.51 6.16 -3.54
N VAL A 154 7.08 5.96 -2.30
CA VAL A 154 7.41 4.79 -1.49
C VAL A 154 6.22 3.84 -1.56
N LEU A 155 6.37 2.71 -2.26
CA LEU A 155 5.30 1.73 -2.41
C LEU A 155 5.24 0.85 -1.16
N VAL A 156 4.09 0.81 -0.48
CA VAL A 156 3.87 -0.03 0.69
C VAL A 156 3.01 -1.23 0.29
N ILE A 157 3.58 -2.42 0.46
CA ILE A 157 2.92 -3.70 0.21
C ILE A 157 2.90 -4.54 1.49
N ASN A 158 2.05 -5.55 1.50
CA ASN A 158 2.03 -6.52 2.59
C ASN A 158 1.88 -7.92 2.00
N GLY A 159 2.61 -8.88 2.56
CA GLY A 159 2.52 -10.29 2.23
C GLY A 159 3.83 -10.87 1.69
N HIS A 160 3.75 -12.14 1.31
CA HIS A 160 4.90 -12.98 0.96
C HIS A 160 5.42 -12.78 -0.47
N GLN A 161 4.71 -12.01 -1.29
CA GLN A 161 5.05 -11.84 -2.70
C GLN A 161 6.05 -10.71 -2.90
N GLU A 162 6.92 -10.86 -3.89
CA GLU A 162 7.72 -9.75 -4.39
C GLU A 162 6.83 -8.74 -5.13
N ALA A 163 7.27 -7.48 -5.14
CA ALA A 163 6.46 -6.37 -5.65
C ALA A 163 6.04 -6.52 -7.12
N ASP A 164 6.91 -7.04 -7.99
CA ASP A 164 6.58 -7.29 -9.40
C ASP A 164 5.52 -8.39 -9.56
N GLU A 165 5.54 -9.44 -8.73
CA GLU A 165 4.47 -10.46 -8.74
C GLU A 165 3.14 -9.86 -8.30
N TYR A 166 3.20 -8.97 -7.30
CA TYR A 166 2.04 -8.30 -6.74
C TYR A 166 1.39 -7.36 -7.75
N LEU A 167 2.19 -6.47 -8.36
CA LEU A 167 1.76 -5.53 -9.39
C LEU A 167 1.39 -6.22 -10.71
N GLY A 168 2.01 -7.35 -11.02
CA GLY A 168 1.69 -8.17 -12.19
C GLY A 168 0.23 -8.61 -12.21
N ARG A 169 -0.43 -8.74 -11.04
CA ARG A 169 -1.86 -9.03 -10.93
C ARG A 169 -2.77 -7.97 -11.54
N VAL A 170 -2.27 -6.74 -11.67
CA VAL A 170 -2.98 -5.61 -12.29
C VAL A 170 -2.32 -5.15 -13.58
N GLY A 171 -1.43 -5.97 -14.15
CA GLY A 171 -0.77 -5.70 -15.42
C GLY A 171 0.30 -4.59 -15.36
N LEU A 172 0.95 -4.43 -14.20
CA LEU A 172 2.02 -3.45 -14.00
C LEU A 172 3.32 -4.14 -13.59
N SER A 173 4.46 -3.59 -14.02
CA SER A 173 5.79 -3.90 -13.49
C SER A 173 6.41 -2.68 -12.80
N LEU A 174 7.23 -2.92 -11.78
CA LEU A 174 8.05 -1.88 -11.15
C LEU A 174 8.96 -1.17 -12.16
N SER A 175 9.44 -1.90 -13.17
CA SER A 175 10.34 -1.34 -14.19
C SER A 175 9.68 -0.27 -15.06
N GLU A 176 8.36 -0.27 -15.16
CA GLU A 176 7.57 0.77 -15.82
C GLU A 176 7.39 1.99 -14.89
N LEU A 177 7.31 1.76 -13.58
CA LEU A 177 7.00 2.78 -12.57
C LEU A 177 8.24 3.59 -12.14
N SER A 178 8.69 4.49 -13.01
CA SER A 178 9.88 5.34 -12.76
C SER A 178 9.80 6.25 -11.52
N THR A 179 8.61 6.42 -10.94
CA THR A 179 8.36 7.21 -9.73
C THR A 179 8.70 6.47 -8.44
N ILE A 180 8.82 5.14 -8.47
CA ILE A 180 9.01 4.32 -7.27
C ILE A 180 10.46 4.39 -6.83
N GLU A 181 10.71 5.08 -5.71
CA GLU A 181 12.04 5.20 -5.12
C GLU A 181 12.42 3.93 -4.36
N THR A 182 11.47 3.36 -3.62
CA THR A 182 11.66 2.10 -2.90
C THR A 182 10.34 1.41 -2.59
N VAL A 183 10.43 0.14 -2.18
CA VAL A 183 9.29 -0.69 -1.77
C VAL A 183 9.46 -1.10 -0.31
N LEU A 184 8.42 -0.85 0.48
CA LEU A 184 8.27 -1.31 1.85
C LEU A 184 7.34 -2.51 1.89
N ASN A 185 7.87 -3.65 2.32
CA ASN A 185 7.04 -4.80 2.66
C ASN A 185 6.88 -4.85 4.18
N VAL A 186 5.67 -4.55 4.67
CA VAL A 186 5.37 -4.39 6.10
C VAL A 186 5.70 -5.65 6.90
N GLN A 187 5.46 -6.84 6.34
CA GLN A 187 5.77 -8.12 6.99
C GLN A 187 7.29 -8.33 7.13
N LYS A 188 8.07 -8.01 6.09
CA LYS A 188 9.55 -8.05 6.13
C LYS A 188 10.11 -7.00 7.11
N MET A 189 9.47 -5.83 7.19
CA MET A 189 9.84 -4.78 8.14
C MET A 189 9.68 -5.25 9.58
N GLU A 190 8.55 -5.85 9.94
CA GLU A 190 8.32 -6.32 11.31
C GLU A 190 9.37 -7.37 11.72
N THR A 191 9.74 -8.28 10.81
CA THR A 191 10.80 -9.27 11.07
C THR A 191 12.22 -8.68 11.17
N THR A 192 12.42 -7.42 10.75
CA THR A 192 13.76 -6.80 10.67
C THR A 192 13.96 -5.70 11.70
N VAL A 193 12.97 -4.84 11.89
CA VAL A 193 13.05 -3.62 12.73
C VAL A 193 11.93 -3.54 13.76
N GLY A 194 11.03 -4.52 13.80
CA GLY A 194 9.95 -4.59 14.78
C GLY A 194 10.47 -4.81 16.20
N PRO A 195 9.69 -4.42 17.23
CA PRO A 195 10.12 -4.49 18.63
C PRO A 195 10.31 -5.93 19.15
N LEU A 196 9.69 -6.91 18.51
CA LEU A 196 9.81 -8.34 18.81
C LEU A 196 9.98 -9.11 17.50
N LEU A 197 11.08 -9.85 17.35
CA LEU A 197 11.36 -10.67 16.17
C LEU A 197 10.44 -11.90 16.20
N PRO A 198 9.41 -12.00 15.34
CA PRO A 198 8.52 -13.16 15.36
C PRO A 198 9.23 -14.37 14.73
N GLU A 199 9.00 -15.56 15.30
CA GLU A 199 9.56 -16.83 14.77
C GLU A 199 8.95 -17.23 13.41
N SER A 200 7.81 -16.63 13.04
CA SER A 200 7.11 -16.88 11.78
C SER A 200 6.58 -15.58 11.18
N PRO A 201 6.32 -15.55 9.85
CA PRO A 201 5.75 -14.36 9.21
C PRO A 201 4.37 -14.02 9.79
N ILE A 202 4.20 -12.79 10.28
CA ILE A 202 2.94 -12.34 10.91
C ILE A 202 1.92 -11.93 9.84
N SER A 203 0.64 -12.29 10.03
CA SER A 203 -0.45 -11.76 9.18
C SER A 203 -0.70 -10.28 9.48
N LEU A 204 -1.41 -9.57 8.60
CA LEU A 204 -1.80 -8.19 8.92
C LEU A 204 -2.73 -8.13 10.13
N SER A 205 -3.65 -9.08 10.29
CA SER A 205 -4.47 -9.20 11.51
C SER A 205 -3.61 -9.30 12.76
N GLY A 206 -2.63 -10.20 12.77
CA GLY A 206 -1.73 -10.39 13.90
C GLY A 206 -0.85 -9.16 14.15
N LEU A 207 -0.44 -8.45 13.10
CA LEU A 207 0.31 -7.21 13.24
C LEU A 207 -0.54 -6.12 13.90
N LEU A 208 -1.78 -5.94 13.45
CA LEU A 208 -2.69 -4.95 14.00
C LEU A 208 -3.03 -5.25 15.46
N GLU A 209 -3.35 -6.52 15.78
CA GLU A 209 -3.58 -6.98 17.15
C GLU A 209 -2.39 -6.65 18.07
N ARG A 210 -1.17 -6.91 17.60
CA ARG A 210 0.06 -6.63 18.35
C ARG A 210 0.30 -5.16 18.63
N TYR A 211 -0.18 -4.26 17.76
CA TYR A 211 -0.16 -2.83 17.99
C TYR A 211 -1.43 -2.30 18.68
N GLY A 212 -2.34 -3.19 19.13
CA GLY A 212 -3.59 -2.82 19.80
C GLY A 212 -4.58 -2.14 18.87
N ILE A 213 -4.51 -2.42 17.57
CA ILE A 213 -5.38 -1.85 16.53
C ILE A 213 -6.44 -2.89 16.16
N GLU A 214 -7.71 -2.55 16.37
CA GLU A 214 -8.83 -3.39 15.96
C GLU A 214 -9.22 -3.09 14.49
N PRO A 215 -9.06 -4.03 13.54
CA PRO A 215 -9.42 -3.79 12.16
C PRO A 215 -10.93 -3.90 11.92
N LEU A 216 -11.51 -2.85 11.34
CA LEU A 216 -12.86 -2.88 10.83
C LEU A 216 -12.89 -3.48 9.42
N TRP A 217 -13.72 -4.52 9.23
CA TRP A 217 -13.96 -5.18 7.94
C TRP A 217 -12.67 -5.59 7.21
N LEU A 218 -11.86 -6.40 7.89
CA LEU A 218 -10.51 -6.79 7.47
C LEU A 218 -10.40 -7.31 6.02
N HIS A 219 -11.45 -7.83 5.39
CA HIS A 219 -11.35 -8.28 3.99
C HIS A 219 -11.78 -7.24 2.95
N ASN A 220 -12.01 -5.98 3.34
CA ASN A 220 -12.25 -4.87 2.42
C ASN A 220 -10.90 -4.36 1.94
N ALA A 221 -10.69 -4.29 0.62
CA ALA A 221 -9.37 -3.95 0.09
C ALA A 221 -8.95 -2.52 0.48
N GLY A 222 -9.89 -1.57 0.52
CA GLY A 222 -9.64 -0.19 0.95
C GLY A 222 -9.17 -0.11 2.40
N ASN A 223 -9.89 -0.76 3.33
CA ASN A 223 -9.51 -0.76 4.75
C ASN A 223 -8.15 -1.44 4.97
N GLN A 224 -7.88 -2.54 4.26
CA GLN A 224 -6.59 -3.23 4.27
C GLN A 224 -5.44 -2.34 3.79
N ALA A 225 -5.65 -1.53 2.75
CA ALA A 225 -4.62 -0.59 2.30
C ALA A 225 -4.36 0.51 3.34
N THR A 226 -5.39 0.98 4.06
CA THR A 226 -5.24 2.01 5.11
C THR A 226 -4.51 1.51 6.34
N CYS A 227 -4.65 0.23 6.67
CA CYS A 227 -3.99 -0.37 7.85
C CYS A 227 -2.50 -0.69 7.64
N LYS A 228 -1.93 -0.38 6.46
CA LYS A 228 -0.52 -0.57 6.12
C LYS A 228 0.23 0.76 6.23
#